data_AF-A0A4S5EP82-F1
#
_entry.id   AF-A0A4S5EP82-F1
#
_cell.length_a   1.000
_cell.length_b   1.000
_cell.length_c   1.000
_cell.angle_alpha   90.00
_cell.angle_beta   90.00
_cell.angle_gamma   90.00
#
_symmetry.space_group_name_H-M   'P 1'
#
loop_
_entity.id
_entity.type
_entity.pdbx_description
1 polymer ?
#
loop_
_entity_poly.entity_id
_entity_poly.type
_entity_poly.pdbx_seq_one_letter_code
_entity_poly.pdbx_strand_id
1 'polypeptide(L)'
;MTGPRRGGLAGLVGPDGLWESVERMVSFGPRLPGSPAHHRHIDDLDVRLRRAGLEVTRHPVPLARWLADDWSLRVVDARGVSATVPAASYRPYSGETSARGVTATVVDVGAGGAADYRGRPMAGAIVLADAPVARLRAEVLTDLADAVEPPDARTRLAAEDYSRVWLGVPPPPDLALARRHGAVA
;
A
#
# COMPACT_ATOMS: atom_id res chain seq x y z
N MET A 1 13.86 29.29 -40.26
CA MET A 1 13.45 28.18 -39.36
C MET A 1 13.02 28.79 -38.04
N THR A 2 11.72 28.96 -37.85
CA THR A 2 11.11 29.32 -36.57
C THR A 2 11.13 28.10 -35.66
N GLY A 3 11.83 28.20 -34.52
CA GLY A 3 11.85 27.15 -33.50
C GLY A 3 10.46 26.86 -32.94
N PRO A 4 10.25 25.71 -32.28
CA PRO A 4 8.95 25.34 -31.74
C PRO A 4 8.53 26.40 -30.72
N ARG A 5 7.36 27.00 -30.97
CA ARG A 5 6.69 27.88 -30.01
C ARG A 5 6.48 27.07 -28.73
N ARG A 6 7.13 27.46 -27.64
CA ARG A 6 6.74 27.02 -26.29
C ARG A 6 5.30 27.49 -26.08
N GLY A 7 4.34 26.59 -26.27
CA GLY A 7 2.96 26.83 -25.86
C GLY A 7 2.99 27.19 -24.38
N GLY A 8 2.50 28.38 -24.04
CA GLY A 8 2.43 28.84 -22.66
C GLY A 8 1.64 27.85 -21.80
N LEU A 9 1.86 27.92 -20.48
CA LEU A 9 1.19 27.13 -19.43
C LEU A 9 -0.35 27.15 -19.48
N ALA A 10 -0.96 27.96 -20.35
CA ALA A 10 -2.40 28.11 -20.57
C ALA A 10 -3.12 26.84 -21.06
N GLY A 11 -2.39 25.78 -21.43
CA GLY A 11 -2.95 24.48 -21.82
C GLY A 11 -2.82 23.37 -20.77
N LEU A 12 -2.21 23.65 -19.61
CA LEU A 12 -2.04 22.64 -18.56
C LEU A 12 -3.23 22.63 -17.59
N VAL A 13 -3.57 21.44 -17.09
CA VAL A 13 -4.63 21.27 -16.08
C VAL A 13 -4.26 22.07 -14.84
N GLY A 14 -5.12 23.01 -14.46
CA GLY A 14 -4.95 23.80 -13.23
C GLY A 14 -5.07 22.93 -11.96
N PRO A 15 -4.62 23.43 -10.80
CA PRO A 15 -4.65 22.68 -9.54
C PRO A 15 -6.02 22.10 -9.19
N ASP A 16 -7.10 22.85 -9.41
CA ASP A 16 -8.47 22.40 -9.13
C ASP A 16 -8.88 21.21 -10.01
N GLY A 17 -8.56 21.26 -11.30
CA GLY A 17 -8.85 20.15 -12.22
C GLY A 17 -8.02 18.90 -11.93
N LEU A 18 -6.81 19.08 -11.40
CA LEU A 18 -5.99 17.97 -10.90
C LEU A 18 -6.61 17.37 -9.63
N TRP A 19 -7.03 18.21 -8.69
CA TRP A 19 -7.65 17.79 -7.45
C TRP A 19 -8.97 17.05 -7.70
N GLU A 20 -9.84 17.57 -8.56
CA GLU A 20 -11.08 16.89 -9.00
C GLU A 20 -10.80 15.53 -9.63
N SER A 21 -9.70 15.41 -10.41
CA SER A 21 -9.29 14.13 -10.98
C SER A 21 -8.87 13.13 -9.90
N VAL A 22 -8.19 13.59 -8.85
CA VAL A 22 -7.83 12.77 -7.69
C VAL A 22 -9.08 12.36 -6.91
N GLU A 23 -9.96 13.30 -6.59
CA GLU A 23 -11.21 13.05 -5.86
C GLU A 23 -12.09 12.02 -6.59
N ARG A 24 -12.26 12.18 -7.90
CA ARG A 24 -12.96 11.21 -8.75
C ARG A 24 -12.31 9.83 -8.66
N MET A 25 -11.00 9.76 -8.83
CA MET A 25 -10.25 8.51 -8.78
C MET A 25 -10.39 7.79 -7.43
N VAL A 26 -10.34 8.51 -6.31
CA VAL A 26 -10.48 7.92 -4.97
C VAL A 26 -11.93 7.57 -4.63
N SER A 27 -12.92 8.26 -5.22
CA SER A 27 -14.35 8.00 -4.99
C SER A 27 -14.80 6.59 -5.38
N PHE A 28 -14.06 5.92 -6.26
CA PHE A 28 -14.34 4.52 -6.63
C PHE A 28 -14.00 3.52 -5.52
N GLY A 29 -13.20 3.90 -4.52
CA GLY A 29 -12.69 3.05 -3.46
C GLY A 29 -11.25 2.54 -3.69
N PRO A 30 -10.73 1.65 -2.83
CA PRO A 30 -9.37 1.12 -2.95
C PRO A 30 -9.12 0.40 -4.27
N ARG A 31 -8.15 0.91 -5.06
CA ARG A 31 -7.79 0.40 -6.38
C ARG A 31 -6.83 -0.79 -6.30
N LEU A 32 -7.14 -1.77 -5.45
CA LEU A 32 -6.41 -3.04 -5.41
C LEU A 32 -6.47 -3.70 -6.81
N PRO A 33 -5.36 -4.24 -7.34
CA PRO A 33 -5.34 -4.82 -8.68
C PRO A 33 -6.46 -5.84 -8.90
N GLY A 34 -7.25 -5.63 -9.95
CA GLY A 34 -8.40 -6.46 -10.31
C GLY A 34 -9.63 -6.33 -9.40
N SER A 35 -9.68 -5.38 -8.45
CA SER A 35 -10.89 -5.12 -7.66
C SER A 35 -12.00 -4.44 -8.49
N PRO A 36 -13.27 -4.47 -8.06
CA PRO A 36 -14.34 -3.72 -8.71
C PRO A 36 -14.05 -2.21 -8.82
N ALA A 37 -13.42 -1.62 -7.80
CA ALA A 37 -13.01 -0.22 -7.80
C ALA A 37 -11.92 0.07 -8.84
N HIS A 38 -10.94 -0.83 -8.97
CA HIS A 38 -9.91 -0.74 -10.01
C HIS A 38 -10.52 -0.77 -11.41
N HIS A 39 -11.45 -1.70 -11.68
CA HIS A 39 -12.13 -1.77 -12.98
C HIS A 39 -12.91 -0.49 -13.32
N ARG A 40 -13.70 0.03 -12.37
CA ARG A 40 -14.41 1.31 -12.56
C ARG A 40 -13.48 2.47 -12.89
N HIS A 41 -12.31 2.53 -12.23
CA HIS A 41 -11.34 3.57 -12.53
C HIS A 41 -10.74 3.43 -13.93
N ILE A 42 -10.42 2.21 -14.38
CA ILE A 42 -9.95 1.96 -15.75
C ILE A 42 -11.03 2.32 -16.79
N ASP A 43 -12.30 2.03 -16.49
CA ASP A 43 -13.43 2.42 -17.34
C ASP A 43 -13.59 3.94 -17.44
N ASP A 44 -13.49 4.67 -16.32
CA ASP A 44 -13.47 6.14 -16.31
C ASP A 44 -12.31 6.71 -17.13
N LEU A 45 -11.11 6.14 -17.00
CA LEU A 45 -9.93 6.54 -17.78
C LEU A 45 -10.14 6.33 -19.28
N ASP A 46 -10.63 5.17 -19.71
CA ASP A 46 -10.91 4.89 -21.12
C ASP A 46 -11.88 5.92 -21.71
N VAL A 47 -12.99 6.20 -21.01
CA VAL A 47 -13.97 7.19 -21.43
C VAL A 47 -13.34 8.58 -21.56
N ARG A 48 -12.52 8.99 -20.58
CA ARG A 48 -11.91 10.33 -20.57
C ARG A 48 -10.84 10.49 -21.66
N LEU A 49 -10.00 9.48 -21.85
CA LEU A 49 -8.96 9.51 -22.88
C LEU A 49 -9.57 9.55 -24.27
N ARG A 50 -10.61 8.74 -24.54
CA ARG A 50 -11.36 8.80 -25.81
C ARG A 50 -12.04 10.14 -26.02
N ARG A 51 -12.66 10.72 -24.98
CA ARG A 51 -13.26 12.07 -25.06
C ARG A 51 -12.22 13.16 -25.35
N ALA A 52 -10.98 12.96 -24.95
CA ALA A 52 -9.87 13.85 -25.30
C ALA A 52 -9.33 13.64 -26.73
N GLY A 53 -9.96 12.75 -27.52
CA GLY A 53 -9.56 12.47 -28.91
C GLY A 53 -8.44 11.46 -29.05
N LEU A 54 -8.14 10.69 -28.00
CA LEU A 54 -7.10 9.65 -28.04
C LEU A 54 -7.69 8.30 -28.46
N GLU A 55 -6.91 7.59 -29.27
CA GLU A 55 -7.11 6.16 -29.49
C GLU A 55 -6.69 5.39 -28.23
N VAL A 56 -7.57 4.51 -27.74
CA VAL A 56 -7.34 3.76 -26.50
C VAL A 56 -7.46 2.27 -26.76
N THR A 57 -6.44 1.52 -26.34
CA THR A 57 -6.38 0.06 -26.38
C THR A 57 -6.24 -0.47 -24.95
N ARG A 58 -6.92 -1.58 -24.65
CA ARG A 58 -6.81 -2.27 -23.36
C ARG A 58 -5.98 -3.53 -23.51
N HIS A 59 -5.05 -3.73 -22.57
CA HIS A 59 -4.21 -4.92 -22.48
C HIS A 59 -4.58 -5.71 -21.22
N PRO A 60 -5.51 -6.69 -21.31
CA PRO A 60 -5.90 -7.47 -20.15
C PRO A 60 -4.75 -8.36 -19.69
N VAL A 61 -4.49 -8.38 -18.38
CA VAL A 61 -3.51 -9.25 -17.73
C VAL A 61 -4.25 -10.16 -16.75
N PRO A 62 -4.29 -11.48 -16.99
CA PRO A 62 -4.83 -12.42 -16.01
C PRO A 62 -4.02 -12.37 -14.72
N LEU A 63 -4.70 -12.35 -13.57
CA LEU A 63 -4.06 -12.43 -12.27
C LEU A 63 -4.72 -13.50 -11.40
N ALA A 64 -3.91 -14.26 -10.66
CA ALA A 64 -4.39 -15.08 -9.56
C ALA A 64 -4.69 -14.15 -8.39
N ARG A 65 -5.92 -13.62 -8.35
CA ARG A 65 -6.34 -12.64 -7.34
C ARG A 65 -6.68 -13.35 -6.03
N TRP A 66 -6.06 -12.91 -4.95
CA TRP A 66 -6.47 -13.24 -3.59
C TRP A 66 -6.89 -11.96 -2.87
N LEU A 67 -8.10 -11.95 -2.32
CA LEU A 67 -8.63 -10.90 -1.46
C LEU A 67 -9.29 -11.60 -0.27
N ALA A 68 -9.11 -11.06 0.93
CA ALA A 68 -9.87 -11.54 2.08
C ALA A 68 -11.31 -11.03 1.97
N ASP A 69 -12.27 -11.93 2.17
CA ASP A 69 -13.69 -11.58 2.25
C ASP A 69 -14.06 -11.05 3.64
N ASP A 70 -13.45 -11.61 4.69
CA ASP A 70 -13.62 -11.21 6.09
C ASP A 70 -12.29 -11.33 6.86
N TRP A 71 -12.10 -10.46 7.84
CA TRP A 71 -10.96 -10.53 8.76
C TRP A 71 -11.31 -9.91 10.11
N SER A 72 -10.76 -10.48 11.18
CA SER A 72 -10.87 -9.92 12.51
C SER A 72 -9.68 -10.35 13.38
N LEU A 73 -9.42 -9.58 14.43
CA LEU A 73 -8.41 -9.90 15.43
C LEU A 73 -9.02 -9.74 16.82
N ARG A 74 -8.77 -10.72 17.69
CA ARG A 74 -9.18 -10.70 19.10
C ARG A 74 -7.99 -11.07 19.96
N VAL A 75 -7.81 -10.34 21.05
CA VAL A 75 -6.80 -10.65 22.07
C VAL A 75 -7.51 -11.11 23.32
N VAL A 76 -6.95 -12.11 23.99
CA VAL A 76 -7.39 -12.59 25.30
C VAL A 76 -6.23 -12.39 26.27
N ASP A 77 -6.47 -11.65 27.35
CA ASP A 77 -5.44 -11.41 28.37
C ASP A 77 -5.24 -12.63 29.28
N ALA A 78 -4.23 -12.59 30.15
CA ALA A 78 -3.91 -13.68 31.07
C ALA A 78 -5.03 -13.99 32.10
N ARG A 79 -6.03 -13.10 32.23
CA ARG A 79 -7.20 -13.28 33.10
C ARG A 79 -8.41 -13.81 32.32
N GLY A 80 -8.25 -14.10 31.03
CA GLY A 80 -9.33 -14.57 30.16
C GLY A 80 -10.23 -13.45 29.63
N VAL A 81 -9.89 -12.18 29.83
CA VAL A 81 -10.68 -11.06 29.32
C VAL A 81 -10.38 -10.89 27.84
N SER A 82 -11.42 -10.93 27.01
CA SER A 82 -11.28 -10.79 25.56
C SER A 82 -11.63 -9.40 25.05
N ALA A 83 -10.85 -8.87 24.11
CA ALA A 83 -11.14 -7.62 23.41
C ALA A 83 -10.91 -7.78 21.89
N THR A 84 -11.84 -7.24 21.10
CA THR A 84 -11.65 -7.12 19.65
C THR A 84 -10.66 -5.99 19.36
N VAL A 85 -9.68 -6.27 18.53
CA VAL A 85 -8.72 -5.27 18.05
C VAL A 85 -9.16 -4.78 16.68
N PRO A 86 -9.34 -3.46 16.48
CA PRO A 86 -9.58 -2.91 15.16
C PRO A 86 -8.42 -3.24 14.22
N ALA A 87 -8.68 -4.05 13.20
CA ALA A 87 -7.70 -4.36 12.16
C ALA A 87 -7.81 -3.33 11.03
N ALA A 88 -6.76 -2.53 10.85
CA ALA A 88 -6.74 -1.49 9.81
C ALA A 88 -6.81 -2.09 8.39
N SER A 89 -6.19 -3.25 8.17
CA SER A 89 -6.21 -3.99 6.91
C SER A 89 -5.72 -5.42 7.11
N TYR A 90 -6.10 -6.33 6.22
CA TYR A 90 -5.43 -7.63 6.06
C TYR A 90 -4.18 -7.50 5.17
N ARG A 91 -3.24 -8.45 5.27
CA ARG A 91 -2.08 -8.53 4.37
C ARG A 91 -2.48 -9.30 3.10
N PRO A 92 -2.43 -8.70 1.90
CA PRO A 92 -2.72 -9.43 0.67
C PRO A 92 -1.84 -10.68 0.53
N TYR A 93 -2.43 -11.76 0.02
CA TYR A 93 -1.81 -13.06 -0.16
C TYR A 93 -1.29 -13.70 1.13
N SER A 94 -1.85 -13.33 2.29
CA SER A 94 -1.54 -14.01 3.56
C SER A 94 -2.14 -15.40 3.66
N GLY A 95 -3.05 -15.80 2.77
CA GLY A 95 -3.79 -17.05 2.89
C GLY A 95 -4.91 -16.94 3.93
N GLU A 96 -5.59 -18.05 4.14
CA GLU A 96 -6.85 -18.09 4.89
C GLU A 96 -6.73 -18.93 6.16
N THR A 97 -7.49 -18.53 7.19
CA THR A 97 -7.75 -19.40 8.33
C THR A 97 -8.97 -20.28 8.02
N SER A 98 -9.14 -21.38 8.77
CA SER A 98 -10.39 -22.16 8.68
C SER A 98 -11.60 -21.29 9.06
N ALA A 99 -12.82 -21.71 8.71
CA ALA A 99 -14.03 -21.02 9.15
C ALA A 99 -14.18 -20.89 10.69
N ARG A 100 -13.45 -21.70 11.48
CA ARG A 100 -13.40 -21.57 12.95
C ARG A 100 -12.40 -20.53 13.44
N GLY A 101 -11.64 -19.90 12.54
CA GLY A 101 -10.48 -19.08 12.85
C GLY A 101 -9.30 -19.90 13.39
N VAL A 102 -8.35 -19.19 13.99
CA VAL A 102 -7.21 -19.75 14.73
C VAL A 102 -7.14 -19.06 16.08
N THR A 103 -6.93 -19.84 17.14
CA THR A 103 -6.65 -19.32 18.48
C THR A 103 -5.39 -20.00 19.00
N ALA A 104 -4.38 -19.21 19.32
CA ALA A 104 -3.12 -19.70 19.84
C ALA A 104 -2.41 -18.61 20.66
N THR A 105 -1.36 -19.01 21.37
CA THR A 105 -0.47 -18.09 22.06
C THR A 105 0.16 -17.12 21.07
N VAL A 106 0.24 -15.86 21.46
CA VAL A 106 0.96 -14.82 20.70
C VAL A 106 2.43 -14.85 21.11
N VAL A 107 3.33 -14.86 20.13
CA VAL A 107 4.76 -14.64 20.38
C VAL A 107 5.23 -13.40 19.63
N ASP A 108 5.69 -12.43 20.41
CA ASP A 108 6.32 -11.21 19.91
C ASP A 108 7.74 -11.53 19.38
N VAL A 109 8.03 -11.12 18.15
CA VAL A 109 9.34 -11.27 17.49
C VAL A 109 9.98 -9.92 17.13
N GLY A 110 9.52 -8.81 17.72
CA GLY A 110 10.02 -7.48 17.40
C GLY A 110 9.98 -7.22 15.89
N ALA A 111 11.11 -6.84 15.29
CA ALA A 111 11.19 -6.54 13.85
C ALA A 111 10.92 -7.74 12.92
N GLY A 112 10.85 -8.97 13.44
CA GLY A 112 10.54 -10.16 12.66
C GLY A 112 11.66 -10.62 11.72
N GLY A 113 12.92 -10.29 12.04
CA GLY A 113 14.09 -10.77 11.33
C GLY A 113 14.48 -12.19 11.75
N ALA A 114 15.31 -12.88 10.96
CA ALA A 114 15.68 -14.28 11.21
C ALA A 114 16.33 -14.53 12.59
N ALA A 115 17.00 -13.53 13.17
CA ALA A 115 17.57 -13.64 14.51
C ALA A 115 16.48 -13.67 15.59
N ASP A 116 15.33 -13.02 15.37
CA ASP A 116 14.28 -12.85 16.36
C ASP A 116 13.50 -14.16 16.61
N TYR A 117 13.55 -15.11 15.68
CA TYR A 117 12.91 -16.42 15.82
C TYR A 117 13.77 -17.45 16.59
N ARG A 118 15.06 -17.18 16.81
CA ARG A 118 15.98 -18.17 17.39
C ARG A 118 15.63 -18.47 18.84
N GLY A 119 15.47 -19.76 19.16
CA GLY A 119 15.22 -20.23 20.53
C GLY A 119 13.82 -19.93 21.07
N ARG A 120 12.90 -19.41 20.24
CA ARG A 120 11.53 -19.10 20.66
C ARG A 120 10.54 -20.20 20.27
N PRO A 121 9.49 -20.46 21.08
CA PRO A 121 8.51 -21.51 20.83
C PRO A 121 7.45 -21.07 19.81
N MET A 122 7.79 -21.15 18.53
CA MET A 122 6.94 -20.66 17.42
C MET A 122 5.90 -21.68 16.93
N ALA A 123 6.12 -22.96 17.21
CA ALA A 123 5.26 -24.03 16.71
C ALA A 123 3.83 -23.85 17.23
N GLY A 124 2.89 -23.64 16.31
CA GLY A 124 1.48 -23.44 16.61
C GLY A 124 1.11 -22.04 17.11
N ALA A 125 2.07 -21.11 17.19
CA ALA A 125 1.84 -19.75 17.69
C ALA A 125 1.34 -18.78 16.61
N ILE A 126 0.69 -17.71 17.06
CA ILE A 126 0.45 -16.50 16.26
C ILE A 126 1.63 -15.55 16.49
N VAL A 127 2.27 -15.07 15.44
CA VAL A 127 3.42 -14.17 15.54
C VAL A 127 2.97 -12.71 15.52
N LEU A 128 3.48 -11.93 16.45
CA LEU A 128 3.37 -10.47 16.45
C LEU A 128 4.72 -9.88 16.07
N ALA A 129 4.75 -9.08 15.00
CA ALA A 129 5.95 -8.41 14.52
C ALA A 129 5.68 -6.91 14.29
N ASP A 130 6.65 -6.10 14.67
CA ASP A 130 6.67 -4.66 14.47
C ASP A 130 7.11 -4.32 13.04
N ALA A 131 6.26 -3.57 12.34
CA ALA A 131 6.59 -2.98 11.05
C ALA A 131 6.62 -1.45 11.21
N PRO A 132 7.77 -0.85 11.56
CA PRO A 132 7.86 0.57 11.78
C PRO A 132 7.65 1.33 10.46
N VAL A 133 6.94 2.45 10.54
CA VAL A 133 6.79 3.37 9.41
C VAL A 133 8.00 4.30 9.43
N ALA A 134 8.82 4.22 8.38
CA ALA A 134 9.91 5.17 8.23
C ALA A 134 9.32 6.58 8.03
N ARG A 135 9.74 7.53 8.87
CA ARG A 135 9.50 8.94 8.60
C ARG A 135 10.45 9.37 7.49
N LEU A 136 9.89 9.96 6.45
CA LEU A 136 10.64 10.40 5.29
C LEU A 136 10.55 11.91 5.16
N ARG A 137 11.67 12.51 4.78
CA ARG A 137 11.70 13.89 4.29
C ARG A 137 11.57 13.83 2.78
N ALA A 138 10.88 14.79 2.18
CA ALA A 138 10.66 14.76 0.73
C ALA A 138 11.97 14.87 -0.07
N GLU A 139 13.07 15.32 0.57
CA GLU A 139 14.42 15.32 -0.02
C GLU A 139 14.82 13.97 -0.63
N VAL A 140 14.46 12.86 0.03
CA VAL A 140 14.77 11.50 -0.45
C VAL A 140 14.19 11.25 -1.85
N LEU A 141 12.97 11.72 -2.12
CA LEU A 141 12.33 11.56 -3.43
C LEU A 141 12.98 12.47 -4.47
N THR A 142 13.38 13.68 -4.09
CA THR A 142 14.04 14.60 -5.00
C THR A 142 15.45 14.15 -5.36
N ASP A 143 16.17 13.48 -4.45
CA ASP A 143 17.51 12.94 -4.68
C ASP A 143 17.51 11.73 -5.62
N LEU A 144 16.45 10.92 -5.58
CA LEU A 144 16.26 9.78 -6.49
C LEU A 144 15.67 10.17 -7.85
N ALA A 145 15.24 11.42 -8.02
CA ALA A 145 14.59 11.86 -9.26
C ALA A 145 15.63 12.19 -10.34
N ASP A 146 15.39 11.68 -11.55
CA ASP A 146 16.19 12.04 -12.75
C ASP A 146 16.10 13.54 -13.09
N ALA A 147 14.95 14.16 -12.80
CA ALA A 147 14.74 15.60 -12.93
C ALA A 147 13.71 16.08 -11.90
N VAL A 148 13.86 17.32 -11.43
CA VAL A 148 12.93 17.98 -10.51
C VAL A 148 12.49 19.29 -11.14
N GLU A 149 11.19 19.40 -11.44
CA GLU A 149 10.58 20.61 -11.99
C GLU A 149 9.45 21.09 -11.08
N PRO A 150 9.31 22.41 -10.85
CA PRO A 150 10.28 23.46 -11.22
C PRO A 150 11.61 23.32 -10.45
N PRO A 151 12.72 23.94 -10.90
CA PRO A 151 14.06 23.68 -10.34
C PRO A 151 14.20 24.02 -8.86
N ASP A 152 13.43 24.99 -8.36
CA ASP A 152 13.41 25.42 -6.96
C ASP A 152 12.59 24.48 -6.05
N ALA A 153 11.84 23.53 -6.62
CA ALA A 153 11.05 22.58 -5.85
C ALA A 153 11.92 21.69 -4.98
N ARG A 154 13.15 21.35 -5.41
CA ARG A 154 14.08 20.53 -4.61
C ARG A 154 14.38 21.18 -3.26
N THR A 155 14.69 22.48 -3.23
CA THR A 155 14.94 23.20 -1.97
C THR A 155 13.67 23.36 -1.14
N ARG A 156 12.51 23.61 -1.78
CA ARG A 156 11.23 23.75 -1.08
C ARG A 156 10.79 22.44 -0.40
N LEU A 157 10.96 21.32 -1.09
CA LEU A 157 10.59 19.99 -0.61
C LEU A 157 11.59 19.45 0.41
N ALA A 158 12.86 19.88 0.38
CA ALA A 158 13.88 19.33 1.27
C ALA A 158 13.54 19.46 2.76
N ALA A 159 12.79 20.51 3.13
CA ALA A 159 12.35 20.74 4.50
C ALA A 159 11.00 20.09 4.85
N GLU A 160 10.28 19.55 3.87
CA GLU A 160 8.93 19.03 4.08
C GLU A 160 8.95 17.68 4.79
N ASP A 161 8.21 17.61 5.90
CA ASP A 161 7.89 16.33 6.55
C ASP A 161 6.95 15.56 5.63
N TYR A 162 7.52 14.56 4.98
CA TYR A 162 6.83 13.72 4.01
C TYR A 162 6.40 12.38 4.64
N SER A 163 6.22 12.36 5.96
CA SER A 163 5.65 11.23 6.72
C SER A 163 4.21 10.86 6.31
N ARG A 164 3.58 11.63 5.42
CA ARG A 164 2.29 11.28 4.80
C ARG A 164 2.40 10.13 3.81
N VAL A 165 3.59 9.88 3.26
CA VAL A 165 3.82 8.76 2.36
C VAL A 165 4.29 7.56 3.16
N TRP A 166 3.42 6.57 3.23
CA TRP A 166 3.77 5.23 3.63
C TRP A 166 4.57 4.58 2.50
N LEU A 167 5.89 4.68 2.57
CA LEU A 167 6.74 3.75 1.82
C LEU A 167 6.76 2.44 2.59
N GLY A 168 6.54 1.32 1.89
CA GLY A 168 6.72 -0.03 2.43
C GLY A 168 8.19 -0.38 2.67
N VAL A 169 8.91 0.52 3.35
CA VAL A 169 10.33 0.42 3.69
C VAL A 169 10.45 0.71 5.19
N PRO A 170 10.97 -0.24 5.99
CA PRO A 170 11.50 -1.55 5.59
C PRO A 170 10.41 -2.50 5.05
N PRO A 171 10.82 -3.55 4.29
CA PRO A 171 9.88 -4.55 3.80
C PRO A 171 9.05 -5.13 4.96
N PRO A 172 7.77 -5.45 4.73
CA PRO A 172 6.93 -6.04 5.78
C PRO A 172 7.51 -7.39 6.23
N PRO A 173 7.21 -7.84 7.46
CA PRO A 173 7.63 -9.14 7.96
C PRO A 173 7.37 -10.29 6.97
N ASP A 174 8.32 -11.22 6.90
CA ASP A 174 8.26 -12.38 5.99
C ASP A 174 7.37 -13.48 6.57
N LEU A 175 6.16 -13.62 6.04
CA LEU A 175 5.23 -14.70 6.41
C LEU A 175 5.83 -16.09 6.17
N ALA A 176 6.64 -16.26 5.11
CA ALA A 176 7.25 -17.55 4.83
C ALA A 176 8.30 -17.91 5.90
N LEU A 177 9.02 -16.92 6.43
CA LEU A 177 9.92 -17.11 7.57
C LEU A 177 9.14 -17.57 8.80
N ALA A 178 8.07 -16.87 9.19
CA ALA A 178 7.25 -17.25 10.33
C ALA A 178 6.74 -18.70 10.21
N ARG A 179 6.21 -19.07 9.03
CA ARG A 179 5.72 -20.42 8.74
C ARG A 179 6.80 -21.49 8.78
N ARG A 180 8.02 -21.21 8.31
CA ARG A 180 9.16 -22.15 8.42
C ARG A 180 9.52 -22.46 9.88
N HIS A 181 9.23 -21.53 10.80
CA HIS A 181 9.40 -21.74 12.23
C HIS A 181 8.15 -22.37 12.91
N GLY A 182 7.12 -22.73 12.14
CA GLY A 182 5.93 -23.42 12.63
C GLY A 182 4.81 -22.51 13.12
N ALA A 183 4.91 -21.19 12.90
CA ALA A 183 3.81 -20.28 13.18
C ALA A 183 2.59 -20.59 12.30
N VAL A 184 1.40 -20.42 12.88
CA VAL A 184 0.11 -20.63 12.19
C VAL A 184 -0.45 -19.35 11.59
N ALA A 185 0.00 -18.18 12.06
CA ALA A 185 -0.31 -16.87 11.52
C ALA A 185 0.83 -15.88 11.83
#